data_AF-A0A0F9P1Y6-F1
#
_entry.id   AF-A0A0F9P1Y6-F1
#
_cell.length_a   1.000
_cell.length_b   1.000
_cell.length_c   1.000
_cell.angle_alpha   90.00
_cell.angle_beta   90.00
_cell.angle_gamma   90.00
#
_symmetry.space_group_name_H-M   'P 1'
#
loop_
_entity.id
_entity.type
_entity.pdbx_description
1 polymer ?
#
loop_
_entity_poly.entity_id
_entity_poly.type
_entity_poly.pdbx_seq_one_letter_code
_entity_poly.pdbx_strand_id
1 'polypeptide(L)'
;MGKKTKFVESDEMFVNPYFFIPLEEKCMKEYKFEGEKGLTGWFECELTPLAPIFIPNTTNVNRFQRSIEGKGIKSYEFYSYQDLSDVKSNNPLPPKSAVIPGSEMRGMIRSAFEALTNSCLSTIDDKRPLYRRVTTPGHPGQIRGSENDWAIHPCQKYTLNKSNYQREINGYAEGDTVHFDADRNKRIVRIRNDEGGIKGYIHHGEYMMGKNYESVFVPDVNKNPININKAILKNYLKNIDLYNQDTVNLLFKSGEHHGYPNIRNLKIKDLNKALVYYLKYNNHIYLGPAHIGREVFFNNLKNIISKKDYTPCNSLDRLCTACKLFGFISGEDQLASRIRFTDAFPDKELSEDDYFEPGYLAELSSPKLSASEFYIKRPKNKENQEADIWNYDYAGRWKKIGRDWKIIPFQDPNTEIRGRKFYWHHKITEPQYITEDLASNRNVYIRPLKQQIKFLFKIFFSNIS
;
A
#
# COMPACT_ATOMS: atom_id res chain seq x y z
N MET A 1 -20.08 -4.10 24.75
CA MET A 1 -20.22 -3.32 23.50
C MET A 1 -20.03 -1.84 23.84
N GLY A 2 -18.86 -1.28 23.56
CA GLY A 2 -18.64 0.17 23.74
C GLY A 2 -19.59 0.94 22.82
N LYS A 3 -20.25 1.98 23.37
CA LYS A 3 -21.05 2.92 22.58
C LYS A 3 -20.19 3.38 21.39
N LYS A 4 -20.64 3.11 20.16
CA LYS A 4 -20.04 3.71 18.96
C LYS A 4 -20.20 5.22 19.12
N THR A 5 -19.12 5.91 19.43
CA THR A 5 -19.02 7.36 19.32
C THR A 5 -19.47 7.72 17.92
N LYS A 6 -20.60 8.43 17.80
CA LYS A 6 -21.01 9.01 16.53
C LYS A 6 -19.95 10.07 16.21
N PHE A 7 -19.36 9.99 15.03
CA PHE A 7 -18.51 11.06 14.52
C PHE A 7 -19.32 12.36 14.55
N VAL A 8 -18.82 13.36 15.26
CA VAL A 8 -19.36 14.72 15.25
C VAL A 8 -18.61 15.46 14.17
N GLU A 9 -19.35 16.01 13.21
CA GLU A 9 -18.78 16.91 12.21
C GLU A 9 -18.23 18.13 12.95
N SER A 10 -16.96 18.43 12.73
CA SER A 10 -16.25 19.54 13.37
C SER A 10 -15.96 20.60 12.32
N ASP A 11 -16.05 21.87 12.71
CA ASP A 11 -15.60 22.99 11.90
C ASP A 11 -14.06 23.10 11.86
N GLU A 12 -13.35 22.24 12.60
CA GLU A 12 -11.90 22.17 12.56
C GLU A 12 -11.40 21.72 11.18
N MET A 13 -10.73 22.63 10.49
CA MET A 13 -10.06 22.33 9.22
C MET A 13 -8.75 21.56 9.46
N PHE A 14 -8.66 20.36 8.90
CA PHE A 14 -7.40 19.61 8.86
C PHE A 14 -6.59 19.98 7.62
N VAL A 15 -5.42 20.59 7.81
CA VAL A 15 -4.45 20.83 6.74
C VAL A 15 -3.53 19.61 6.65
N ASN A 16 -3.53 18.94 5.49
CA ASN A 16 -2.59 17.85 5.25
C ASN A 16 -1.14 18.37 5.37
N PRO A 17 -0.21 17.63 6.01
CA PRO A 17 1.20 18.04 6.12
C PRO A 17 1.96 17.95 4.78
N TYR A 18 1.23 17.68 3.69
CA TYR A 18 1.76 17.57 2.34
C TYR A 18 0.75 18.09 1.32
N PHE A 19 1.29 18.43 0.16
CA PHE A 19 0.56 18.78 -1.05
C PHE A 19 0.95 17.82 -2.19
N PHE A 20 0.05 17.64 -3.16
CA PHE A 20 0.36 16.92 -4.39
C PHE A 20 0.63 17.94 -5.50
N ILE A 21 1.89 18.07 -5.91
CA ILE A 21 2.25 18.85 -7.10
C ILE A 21 1.68 18.11 -8.32
N PRO A 22 0.68 18.67 -9.03
CA PRO A 22 -0.01 17.97 -10.10
C PRO A 22 0.94 17.53 -11.21
N LEU A 23 0.61 16.39 -11.83
CA LEU A 23 1.23 16.02 -13.10
C LEU A 23 0.55 16.79 -14.23
N GLU A 24 1.33 17.14 -15.24
CA GLU A 24 0.86 17.69 -16.51
C GLU A 24 0.26 16.57 -17.38
N GLU A 25 -0.17 16.93 -18.59
CA GLU A 25 -0.75 15.97 -19.54
C GLU A 25 0.25 14.94 -20.05
N LYS A 26 1.55 15.26 -20.06
CA LYS A 26 2.61 14.34 -20.47
C LYS A 26 3.91 14.66 -19.75
N CYS A 27 4.71 13.63 -19.47
CA CYS A 27 6.08 13.81 -18.99
C CYS A 27 6.99 14.43 -20.07
N MET A 28 7.82 15.39 -19.67
CA MET A 28 8.81 16.02 -20.56
C MET A 28 10.02 15.09 -20.75
N LYS A 29 9.99 14.25 -21.80
CA LYS A 29 11.09 13.37 -22.23
C LYS A 29 11.57 13.73 -23.63
N GLU A 30 12.29 14.84 -23.73
CA GLU A 30 12.64 15.48 -25.01
C GLU A 30 14.15 15.45 -25.29
N TYR A 31 14.96 15.05 -24.32
CA TYR A 31 16.41 15.15 -24.44
C TYR A 31 17.02 13.85 -24.95
N LYS A 32 17.99 14.01 -25.84
CA LYS A 32 18.94 12.96 -26.18
C LYS A 32 20.23 13.14 -25.42
N PHE A 33 20.95 12.05 -25.21
CA PHE A 33 22.32 12.12 -24.73
C PHE A 33 23.23 12.60 -25.87
N GLU A 34 23.81 13.79 -25.72
CA GLU A 34 24.65 14.44 -26.75
C GLU A 34 26.17 14.37 -26.45
N GLY A 35 26.59 13.48 -25.55
CA GLY A 35 28.01 13.31 -25.20
C GLY A 35 28.55 14.34 -24.20
N GLU A 36 29.88 14.52 -24.22
CA GLU A 36 30.69 15.21 -23.22
C GLU A 36 31.12 16.63 -23.67
N LYS A 37 30.15 17.50 -23.98
CA LYS A 37 30.41 18.92 -24.25
C LYS A 37 29.72 19.76 -23.18
N GLY A 38 30.45 20.13 -22.13
CA GLY A 38 29.93 20.98 -21.07
C GLY A 38 30.97 21.33 -20.02
N LEU A 39 30.57 22.16 -19.06
CA LEU A 39 31.41 22.57 -17.93
C LEU A 39 31.56 21.41 -16.94
N THR A 40 32.74 21.32 -16.36
CA THR A 40 33.09 20.37 -15.30
C THR A 40 33.77 21.12 -14.16
N GLY A 41 33.39 20.83 -12.93
CA GLY A 41 33.88 21.54 -11.75
C GLY A 41 33.18 21.07 -10.48
N TRP A 42 33.22 21.91 -9.45
CA TRP A 42 32.47 21.67 -8.22
C TRP A 42 32.00 22.98 -7.59
N PHE A 43 30.94 22.86 -6.78
CA PHE A 43 30.53 23.87 -5.82
C PHE A 43 31.03 23.49 -4.44
N GLU A 44 31.49 24.47 -3.67
CA GLU A 44 31.64 24.34 -2.22
C GLU A 44 30.35 24.87 -1.59
N CYS A 45 29.74 24.04 -0.75
CA CYS A 45 28.41 24.27 -0.24
C CYS A 45 28.40 24.28 1.28
N GLU A 46 27.58 25.18 1.81
CA GLU A 46 27.26 25.30 3.23
C GLU A 46 25.77 25.02 3.41
N LEU A 47 25.43 24.17 4.38
CA LEU A 47 24.06 23.85 4.76
C LEU A 47 23.86 24.06 6.25
N THR A 48 22.85 24.83 6.62
CA THR A 48 22.49 25.10 8.01
C THR A 48 21.03 24.68 8.24
N PRO A 49 20.77 23.66 9.07
CA PRO A 49 19.42 23.20 9.36
C PRO A 49 18.70 24.23 10.24
N LEU A 50 17.52 24.67 9.79
CA LEU A 50 16.68 25.64 10.50
C LEU A 50 15.70 24.98 11.50
N ALA A 51 15.68 23.65 11.55
CA ALA A 51 14.86 22.84 12.44
C ALA A 51 15.71 21.64 12.91
N PRO A 52 15.33 20.96 14.00
CA PRO A 52 15.96 19.72 14.42
C PRO A 52 16.00 18.73 13.24
N ILE A 53 17.18 18.15 13.00
CA ILE A 53 17.40 17.19 11.91
C ILE A 53 17.78 15.84 12.47
N PHE A 54 17.41 14.77 11.77
CA PHE A 54 17.79 13.42 12.14
C PHE A 54 18.01 12.57 10.89
N ILE A 55 19.15 11.87 10.85
CA ILE A 55 19.46 10.84 9.84
C ILE A 55 19.85 9.59 10.62
N PRO A 56 19.13 8.47 10.47
CA PRO A 56 19.36 7.29 11.30
C PRO A 56 20.68 6.60 10.94
N ASN A 57 21.47 6.25 11.96
CA ASN A 57 22.52 5.25 11.82
C ASN A 57 21.90 3.84 11.78
N THR A 58 21.73 3.30 10.58
CA THR A 58 21.03 2.03 10.39
C THR A 58 21.86 0.79 10.72
N THR A 59 23.14 0.91 11.07
CA THR A 59 23.95 -0.26 11.48
C THR A 59 23.47 -0.84 12.82
N ASN A 60 22.76 -0.05 13.63
CA ASN A 60 22.14 -0.51 14.86
C ASN A 60 20.68 -0.05 14.98
N VAL A 61 19.75 -1.00 14.85
CA VAL A 61 18.29 -0.74 14.93
C VAL A 61 17.74 -0.70 16.36
N ASN A 62 18.57 -0.97 17.36
CA ASN A 62 18.19 -1.02 18.78
C ASN A 62 19.24 -0.30 19.65
N ARG A 63 19.65 0.89 19.22
CA ARG A 63 20.76 1.63 19.79
C ARG A 63 20.60 1.98 21.28
N PHE A 64 19.36 2.25 21.70
CA PHE A 64 19.00 2.66 23.07
C PHE A 64 18.30 1.55 23.87
N GLN A 65 18.22 0.33 23.33
CA GLN A 65 17.67 -0.86 24.03
C GLN A 65 16.27 -0.66 24.63
N ARG A 66 15.41 0.09 23.94
CA ARG A 66 14.07 0.43 24.43
C ARG A 66 13.05 -0.67 24.12
N SER A 67 12.06 -0.83 24.99
CA SER A 67 10.96 -1.77 24.81
C SER A 67 9.65 -1.20 25.33
N ILE A 68 8.56 -1.48 24.61
CA ILE A 68 7.19 -1.13 25.01
C ILE A 68 6.37 -2.41 24.98
N GLU A 69 5.62 -2.69 26.05
CA GLU A 69 4.80 -3.91 26.18
C GLU A 69 5.61 -5.21 25.95
N GLY A 70 6.86 -5.26 26.43
CA GLY A 70 7.76 -6.40 26.25
C GLY A 70 8.25 -6.60 24.80
N LYS A 71 7.95 -5.68 23.88
CA LYS A 71 8.44 -5.70 22.50
C LYS A 71 9.49 -4.63 22.31
N GLY A 72 10.65 -5.03 21.78
CA GLY A 72 11.70 -4.09 21.41
C GLY A 72 11.20 -3.07 20.40
N ILE A 73 11.58 -1.80 20.57
CA ILE A 73 11.26 -0.73 19.63
C ILE A 73 12.51 -0.37 18.84
N LYS A 74 12.29 0.16 17.63
CA LYS A 74 13.41 0.68 16.85
C LYS A 74 13.98 1.91 17.52
N SER A 75 15.28 1.92 17.71
CA SER A 75 15.98 3.07 18.28
C SER A 75 17.30 3.32 17.57
N TYR A 76 17.55 4.59 17.22
CA TYR A 76 18.64 4.98 16.32
C TYR A 76 19.37 6.21 16.84
N GLU A 77 20.69 6.19 16.72
CA GLU A 77 21.52 7.38 16.87
C GLU A 77 21.65 8.11 15.51
N PHE A 78 22.06 9.38 15.53
CA PHE A 78 22.38 10.12 14.31
C PHE A 78 23.51 9.43 13.52
N TYR A 79 23.42 9.45 12.20
CA TYR A 79 24.39 8.82 11.31
C TYR A 79 25.79 9.40 11.47
N SER A 80 26.77 8.51 11.58
CA SER A 80 28.19 8.81 11.51
C SER A 80 28.88 7.60 10.86
N TYR A 81 30.16 7.75 10.50
CA TYR A 81 30.95 6.63 9.98
C TYR A 81 31.30 5.57 11.04
N GLN A 82 30.88 5.77 12.29
CA GLN A 82 31.06 4.77 13.32
C GLN A 82 30.09 3.60 13.09
N ASP A 83 30.63 2.38 13.01
CA ASP A 83 29.82 1.18 13.05
C ASP A 83 29.34 0.90 14.47
N LEU A 84 28.02 0.96 14.66
CA LEU A 84 27.35 0.73 15.93
C LEU A 84 26.80 -0.71 16.08
N SER A 85 27.05 -1.63 15.15
CA SER A 85 26.41 -2.97 15.12
C SER A 85 26.60 -3.76 16.42
N ASP A 86 27.80 -3.72 17.00
CA ASP A 86 28.15 -4.45 18.22
C ASP A 86 28.06 -3.61 19.50
N VAL A 87 27.60 -2.35 19.39
CA VAL A 87 27.59 -1.41 20.53
C VAL A 87 26.26 -1.50 21.28
N LYS A 88 26.30 -2.08 22.49
CA LYS A 88 25.17 -2.17 23.41
C LYS A 88 25.32 -1.13 24.52
N SER A 89 24.41 -0.16 24.60
CA SER A 89 24.35 0.80 25.70
C SER A 89 22.94 1.33 25.88
N ASN A 90 22.50 1.48 27.14
CA ASN A 90 21.23 2.14 27.47
C ASN A 90 21.34 3.67 27.34
N ASN A 91 22.52 4.22 27.64
CA ASN A 91 22.81 5.65 27.57
C ASN A 91 24.08 5.89 26.74
N PRO A 92 23.99 5.80 25.41
CA PRO A 92 25.13 6.07 24.56
C PRO A 92 25.47 7.55 24.48
N LEU A 93 26.77 7.86 24.34
CA LEU A 93 27.22 9.19 23.94
C LEU A 93 26.87 9.43 22.46
N PRO A 94 26.47 10.66 22.09
CA PRO A 94 26.22 11.02 20.70
C PRO A 94 27.52 11.05 19.88
N PRO A 95 27.42 10.95 18.54
CA PRO A 95 28.60 10.98 17.69
C PRO A 95 29.23 12.37 17.67
N LYS A 96 30.55 12.42 17.72
CA LYS A 96 31.30 13.67 17.60
C LYS A 96 31.36 14.22 16.17
N SER A 97 31.07 13.36 15.20
CA SER A 97 31.08 13.68 13.76
C SER A 97 29.81 13.12 13.12
N ALA A 98 28.67 13.79 13.36
CA ALA A 98 27.45 13.53 12.62
C ALA A 98 27.68 13.78 11.12
N VAL A 99 27.10 12.97 10.27
CA VAL A 99 27.28 13.07 8.81
C VAL A 99 25.91 13.09 8.14
N ILE A 100 25.75 13.98 7.17
CA ILE A 100 24.63 13.93 6.22
C ILE A 100 25.14 13.25 4.94
N PRO A 101 24.72 12.01 4.64
CA PRO A 101 25.21 11.33 3.45
C PRO A 101 24.85 12.09 2.17
N GLY A 102 25.79 12.13 1.23
CA GLY A 102 25.61 12.75 -0.09
C GLY A 102 24.45 12.12 -0.87
N SER A 103 24.16 10.84 -0.63
CA SER A 103 23.01 10.14 -1.20
C SER A 103 21.67 10.72 -0.75
N GLU A 104 21.55 11.13 0.52
CA GLU A 104 20.33 11.73 1.07
C GLU A 104 20.10 13.12 0.48
N MET A 105 21.16 13.95 0.44
CA MET A 105 21.10 15.28 -0.20
C MET A 105 20.77 15.17 -1.69
N ARG A 106 21.43 14.24 -2.40
CA ARG A 106 21.15 13.97 -3.82
C ARG A 106 19.70 13.54 -4.03
N GLY A 107 19.18 12.64 -3.19
CA GLY A 107 17.81 12.15 -3.28
C GLY A 107 16.77 13.26 -3.07
N MET A 108 16.98 14.09 -2.04
CA MET A 108 16.13 15.24 -1.74
C MET A 108 16.10 16.23 -2.91
N ILE A 109 17.28 16.65 -3.40
CA ILE A 109 17.38 17.63 -4.49
C ILE A 109 16.84 17.04 -5.79
N ARG A 110 17.10 15.77 -6.09
CA ARG A 110 16.53 15.07 -7.25
C ARG A 110 15.01 15.11 -7.22
N SER A 111 14.39 14.81 -6.08
CA SER A 111 12.93 14.82 -5.94
C SER A 111 12.34 16.19 -6.29
N ALA A 112 12.89 17.27 -5.70
CA ALA A 112 12.49 18.64 -5.99
C ALA A 112 12.70 18.99 -7.48
N PHE A 113 13.86 18.64 -8.03
CA PHE A 113 14.18 18.87 -9.44
C PHE A 113 13.23 18.12 -10.40
N GLU A 114 12.87 16.88 -10.08
CA GLU A 114 11.91 16.08 -10.85
C GLU A 114 10.52 16.75 -10.90
N ALA A 115 10.10 17.38 -9.81
CA ALA A 115 8.84 18.11 -9.74
C ALA A 115 8.88 19.40 -10.56
N LEU A 116 9.96 20.19 -10.43
CA LEU A 116 10.15 21.45 -11.13
C LEU A 116 10.27 21.27 -12.66
N THR A 117 10.80 20.14 -13.11
CA THR A 117 11.09 19.88 -14.53
C THR A 117 10.11 18.90 -15.17
N ASN A 118 8.97 18.62 -14.52
CA ASN A 118 7.97 17.68 -15.01
C ASN A 118 8.57 16.33 -15.52
N SER A 119 9.58 15.84 -14.80
CA SER A 119 10.37 14.68 -15.20
C SER A 119 9.60 13.36 -14.97
N CYS A 120 10.21 12.20 -15.22
CA CYS A 120 9.57 10.92 -14.90
C CYS A 120 9.43 10.70 -13.38
N LEU A 121 8.68 9.69 -12.97
CA LEU A 121 8.58 9.25 -11.57
C LEU A 121 9.55 8.11 -11.32
N SER A 122 10.76 8.43 -10.85
CA SER A 122 11.86 7.47 -10.75
C SER A 122 11.75 6.47 -9.59
N THR A 123 11.02 6.82 -8.53
CA THR A 123 10.93 6.07 -7.27
C THR A 123 9.65 5.23 -7.15
N ILE A 124 8.98 4.92 -8.25
CA ILE A 124 7.69 4.24 -8.22
C ILE A 124 7.83 2.74 -7.93
N ASP A 125 7.04 2.24 -7.00
CA ASP A 125 6.91 0.80 -6.75
C ASP A 125 5.96 0.20 -7.80
N ASP A 126 6.53 -0.48 -8.80
CA ASP A 126 5.76 -1.09 -9.87
C ASP A 126 5.27 -2.52 -9.58
N LYS A 127 5.66 -3.08 -8.43
CA LYS A 127 5.35 -4.47 -8.06
C LYS A 127 4.27 -4.56 -6.99
N ARG A 128 4.12 -3.54 -6.14
CA ARG A 128 3.16 -3.58 -5.03
C ARG A 128 1.71 -3.66 -5.53
N PRO A 129 0.95 -4.69 -5.09
CA PRO A 129 -0.47 -4.77 -5.41
C PRO A 129 -1.23 -3.64 -4.70
N LEU A 130 -2.16 -3.02 -5.43
CA LEU A 130 -3.10 -2.05 -4.88
C LEU A 130 -4.39 -2.79 -4.53
N TYR A 131 -4.99 -2.49 -3.39
CA TYR A 131 -6.19 -3.18 -2.91
C TYR A 131 -7.02 -2.30 -1.97
N ARG A 132 -8.29 -2.66 -1.78
CA ARG A 132 -9.20 -2.00 -0.83
C ARG A 132 -10.20 -3.00 -0.23
N ARG A 133 -10.67 -2.73 1.00
CA ARG A 133 -11.84 -3.45 1.54
C ARG A 133 -13.11 -2.91 0.90
N VAL A 134 -14.01 -3.80 0.50
CA VAL A 134 -15.31 -3.42 -0.06
C VAL A 134 -16.39 -3.50 1.01
N THR A 135 -17.45 -2.73 0.85
CA THR A 135 -18.66 -2.80 1.68
C THR A 135 -19.81 -3.51 0.96
N THR A 136 -19.71 -3.64 -0.37
CA THR A 136 -20.70 -4.34 -1.20
C THR A 136 -20.51 -5.85 -1.10
N PRO A 137 -21.59 -6.61 -0.84
CA PRO A 137 -21.52 -8.07 -0.84
C PRO A 137 -21.28 -8.64 -2.25
N GLY A 138 -20.34 -9.56 -2.36
CA GLY A 138 -20.09 -10.31 -3.59
C GLY A 138 -21.14 -11.38 -3.86
N HIS A 139 -21.26 -11.78 -5.12
CA HIS A 139 -22.10 -12.88 -5.55
C HIS A 139 -21.38 -14.22 -5.38
N PRO A 140 -22.02 -15.26 -4.84
CA PRO A 140 -21.38 -16.57 -4.68
C PRO A 140 -21.23 -17.25 -6.06
N GLY A 141 -20.14 -17.98 -6.23
CA GLY A 141 -19.86 -18.76 -7.43
C GLY A 141 -18.86 -19.87 -7.18
N GLN A 142 -18.75 -20.79 -8.13
CA GLN A 142 -17.75 -21.84 -8.16
C GLN A 142 -16.89 -21.67 -9.41
N ILE A 143 -15.58 -21.60 -9.24
CA ILE A 143 -14.64 -21.62 -10.36
C ILE A 143 -14.66 -23.02 -10.97
N ARG A 144 -14.82 -23.13 -12.28
CA ARG A 144 -14.57 -24.36 -13.03
C ARG A 144 -13.65 -24.04 -14.18
N GLY A 145 -12.67 -24.89 -14.40
CA GLY A 145 -11.81 -24.71 -15.55
C GLY A 145 -10.73 -25.76 -15.68
N SER A 146 -10.17 -25.79 -16.88
CA SER A 146 -8.96 -26.50 -17.25
C SER A 146 -7.92 -25.49 -17.75
N GLU A 147 -6.70 -25.92 -18.07
CA GLU A 147 -5.53 -25.03 -18.29
C GLU A 147 -5.77 -23.78 -19.17
N ASN A 148 -6.70 -23.84 -20.12
CA ASN A 148 -6.99 -22.76 -21.07
C ASN A 148 -8.43 -22.23 -21.05
N ASP A 149 -9.34 -22.85 -20.30
CA ASP A 149 -10.74 -22.41 -20.24
C ASP A 149 -11.20 -22.36 -18.79
N TRP A 150 -11.52 -21.16 -18.31
CA TRP A 150 -11.92 -20.90 -16.93
C TRP A 150 -13.20 -20.08 -16.91
N ALA A 151 -14.14 -20.48 -16.08
CA ALA A 151 -15.39 -19.78 -15.87
C ALA A 151 -15.80 -19.79 -14.39
N ILE A 152 -16.55 -18.77 -14.01
CA ILE A 152 -17.30 -18.75 -12.75
C ILE A 152 -18.68 -19.28 -13.05
N HIS A 153 -19.07 -20.37 -12.41
CA HIS A 153 -20.44 -20.86 -12.39
C HIS A 153 -21.16 -20.15 -11.25
N PRO A 154 -22.15 -19.27 -11.52
CA PRO A 154 -22.87 -18.57 -10.47
C PRO A 154 -23.57 -19.56 -9.53
N CYS A 155 -23.58 -19.23 -8.24
CA CYS A 155 -24.27 -20.00 -7.22
C CYS A 155 -25.38 -19.14 -6.56
N GLN A 156 -26.19 -19.80 -5.75
CA GLN A 156 -27.02 -19.22 -4.72
C GLN A 156 -26.42 -19.54 -3.36
N LYS A 157 -26.49 -18.60 -2.43
CA LYS A 157 -26.02 -18.79 -1.06
C LYS A 157 -27.17 -19.20 -0.17
N TYR A 158 -27.01 -20.32 0.51
CA TYR A 158 -27.85 -20.78 1.61
C TYR A 158 -27.11 -20.60 2.93
N THR A 159 -27.83 -20.24 3.99
CA THR A 159 -27.25 -20.01 5.32
C THR A 159 -27.41 -21.23 6.21
N LEU A 160 -26.29 -21.67 6.80
CA LEU A 160 -26.24 -22.82 7.69
C LEU A 160 -25.96 -22.34 9.11
N ASN A 161 -26.89 -22.57 10.04
CA ASN A 161 -26.74 -22.12 11.42
C ASN A 161 -25.77 -23.02 12.20
N LYS A 162 -24.69 -22.43 12.72
CA LYS A 162 -23.66 -23.15 13.47
C LYS A 162 -24.19 -23.72 14.79
N SER A 163 -25.11 -23.03 15.49
CA SER A 163 -25.65 -23.54 16.76
C SER A 163 -26.40 -24.86 16.59
N ASN A 164 -27.02 -25.06 15.42
CA ASN A 164 -27.86 -26.23 15.15
C ASN A 164 -27.06 -27.39 14.54
N TYR A 165 -25.94 -27.11 13.86
CA TYR A 165 -25.19 -28.07 13.04
C TYR A 165 -23.68 -28.05 13.30
N GLN A 166 -23.26 -27.69 14.52
CA GLN A 166 -21.84 -27.47 14.82
C GLN A 166 -20.98 -28.72 14.58
N ARG A 167 -21.48 -29.92 14.88
CA ARG A 167 -20.73 -31.17 14.72
C ARG A 167 -20.57 -31.52 13.25
N GLU A 168 -21.63 -31.39 12.47
CA GLU A 168 -21.68 -31.64 11.04
C GLU A 168 -20.76 -30.67 10.30
N ILE A 169 -20.86 -29.36 10.60
CA ILE A 169 -19.99 -28.34 10.01
C ILE A 169 -18.52 -28.63 10.25
N ASN A 170 -18.16 -29.05 11.47
CA ASN A 170 -16.77 -29.39 11.81
C ASN A 170 -16.26 -30.64 11.06
N GLY A 171 -17.16 -31.52 10.60
CA GLY A 171 -16.81 -32.69 9.81
C GLY A 171 -16.64 -32.41 8.32
N TYR A 172 -17.15 -31.29 7.81
CA TYR A 172 -17.03 -30.93 6.39
C TYR A 172 -15.78 -30.09 6.10
N ALA A 173 -15.07 -30.45 5.04
CA ALA A 173 -14.04 -29.61 4.43
C ALA A 173 -14.65 -28.55 3.49
N GLU A 174 -13.83 -27.57 3.09
CA GLU A 174 -14.20 -26.58 2.05
C GLU A 174 -14.51 -27.31 0.74
N GLY A 175 -15.68 -27.03 0.15
CA GLY A 175 -16.12 -27.64 -1.10
C GLY A 175 -16.79 -29.00 -0.96
N ASP A 176 -16.89 -29.55 0.25
CA ASP A 176 -17.61 -30.82 0.47
C ASP A 176 -19.06 -30.72 0.04
N THR A 177 -19.57 -31.81 -0.53
CA THR A 177 -20.96 -31.90 -0.98
C THR A 177 -21.87 -32.13 0.23
N VAL A 178 -22.95 -31.36 0.30
CA VAL A 178 -24.00 -31.52 1.31
C VAL A 178 -25.38 -31.56 0.64
N HIS A 179 -26.24 -32.43 1.13
CA HIS A 179 -27.66 -32.52 0.76
C HIS A 179 -28.51 -31.98 1.90
N PHE A 180 -29.51 -31.15 1.61
CA PHE A 180 -30.27 -30.47 2.65
C PHE A 180 -31.67 -30.01 2.21
N ASP A 181 -32.53 -29.72 3.19
CA ASP A 181 -33.77 -28.98 3.01
C ASP A 181 -33.61 -27.53 3.47
N ALA A 182 -34.24 -26.59 2.77
CA ALA A 182 -34.19 -25.18 3.10
C ALA A 182 -35.56 -24.51 3.05
N ASP A 183 -35.71 -23.44 3.84
CA ASP A 183 -36.89 -22.60 3.81
C ASP A 183 -36.89 -21.62 2.62
N ARG A 184 -38.00 -20.88 2.45
CA ARG A 184 -38.16 -19.83 1.43
C ARG A 184 -37.12 -18.69 1.52
N ASN A 185 -36.49 -18.51 2.68
CA ASN A 185 -35.47 -17.50 2.94
C ASN A 185 -34.04 -18.05 2.73
N LYS A 186 -33.90 -19.25 2.15
CA LYS A 186 -32.63 -19.93 1.91
C LYS A 186 -31.86 -20.26 3.20
N ARG A 187 -32.57 -20.47 4.30
CA ARG A 187 -32.00 -20.99 5.55
C ARG A 187 -32.11 -22.50 5.54
N ILE A 188 -31.01 -23.18 5.84
CA ILE A 188 -31.00 -24.64 5.95
C ILE A 188 -31.73 -25.05 7.23
N VAL A 189 -32.74 -25.90 7.08
CA VAL A 189 -33.58 -26.40 8.18
C VAL A 189 -33.32 -27.87 8.51
N ARG A 190 -32.67 -28.62 7.62
CA ARG A 190 -32.26 -30.01 7.84
C ARG A 190 -31.10 -30.40 6.91
N ILE A 191 -30.04 -30.98 7.46
CA ILE A 191 -29.00 -31.69 6.69
C ILE A 191 -29.47 -33.15 6.49
N ARG A 192 -29.28 -33.67 5.29
CA ARG A 192 -29.70 -35.02 4.88
C ARG A 192 -28.49 -35.94 4.76
N ASN A 193 -28.71 -37.22 5.08
CA ASN A 193 -27.72 -38.29 4.90
C ASN A 193 -27.92 -39.06 3.59
N ASP A 194 -29.03 -38.82 2.88
CA ASP A 194 -29.34 -39.35 1.56
C ASP A 194 -29.11 -38.30 0.45
N GLU A 195 -29.12 -38.71 -0.82
CA GLU A 195 -28.98 -37.81 -1.98
C GLU A 195 -30.26 -37.00 -2.29
N GLY A 196 -31.21 -36.97 -1.35
CA GLY A 196 -32.46 -36.21 -1.48
C GLY A 196 -32.29 -34.71 -1.24
N GLY A 197 -33.29 -33.91 -1.60
CA GLY A 197 -33.30 -32.47 -1.34
C GLY A 197 -32.37 -31.66 -2.25
N ILE A 198 -31.81 -30.56 -1.73
CA ILE A 198 -30.95 -29.63 -2.46
C ILE A 198 -29.49 -30.03 -2.26
N LYS A 199 -28.76 -30.21 -3.37
CA LYS A 199 -27.32 -30.43 -3.39
C LYS A 199 -26.56 -29.10 -3.43
N GLY A 200 -25.60 -28.92 -2.52
CA GLY A 200 -24.70 -27.76 -2.50
C GLY A 200 -23.30 -28.11 -2.00
N TYR A 201 -22.44 -27.09 -1.94
CA TYR A 201 -21.05 -27.22 -1.52
C TYR A 201 -20.79 -26.34 -0.30
N ILE A 202 -20.16 -26.90 0.74
CA ILE A 202 -19.84 -26.20 1.98
C ILE A 202 -18.80 -25.10 1.72
N HIS A 203 -19.08 -23.89 2.19
CA HIS A 203 -18.16 -22.76 2.15
C HIS A 203 -17.94 -22.20 3.57
N HIS A 204 -16.72 -22.34 4.05
CA HIS A 204 -16.25 -21.87 5.35
C HIS A 204 -15.72 -20.44 5.24
N GLY A 205 -16.44 -19.49 5.83
CA GLY A 205 -15.94 -18.12 5.97
C GLY A 205 -14.80 -18.00 7.00
N GLU A 206 -14.10 -16.87 7.03
CA GLU A 206 -13.10 -16.57 8.08
C GLU A 206 -13.71 -16.74 9.48
N TYR A 207 -12.90 -17.21 10.43
CA TYR A 207 -13.31 -17.26 11.82
C TYR A 207 -13.49 -15.83 12.35
N MET A 208 -14.58 -15.60 13.08
CA MET A 208 -14.81 -14.36 13.83
C MET A 208 -15.58 -14.68 15.10
N MET A 209 -15.30 -13.95 16.17
CA MET A 209 -16.04 -14.08 17.43
C MET A 209 -17.53 -13.81 17.19
N GLY A 210 -18.40 -14.70 17.66
CA GLY A 210 -19.85 -14.57 17.49
C GLY A 210 -20.37 -14.94 16.08
N LYS A 211 -19.57 -15.65 15.27
CA LYS A 211 -20.03 -16.18 13.98
C LYS A 211 -21.12 -17.24 14.17
N ASN A 212 -22.34 -16.91 13.77
CA ASN A 212 -23.50 -17.80 13.92
C ASN A 212 -23.81 -18.64 12.68
N TYR A 213 -23.24 -18.31 11.52
CA TYR A 213 -23.61 -18.93 10.25
C TYR A 213 -22.41 -19.28 9.38
N GLU A 214 -22.49 -20.41 8.71
CA GLU A 214 -21.69 -20.74 7.52
C GLU A 214 -22.55 -20.67 6.25
N SER A 215 -21.91 -20.85 5.10
CA SER A 215 -22.58 -20.77 3.80
C SER A 215 -22.53 -22.11 3.06
N VAL A 216 -23.60 -22.41 2.32
CA VAL A 216 -23.62 -23.48 1.33
C VAL A 216 -23.90 -22.86 -0.03
N PHE A 217 -23.04 -23.17 -1.00
CA PHE A 217 -23.16 -22.67 -2.37
C PHE A 217 -23.86 -23.71 -3.24
N VAL A 218 -25.01 -23.33 -3.78
CA VAL A 218 -25.81 -24.19 -4.69
C VAL A 218 -25.68 -23.63 -6.11
N PRO A 219 -25.21 -24.39 -7.11
CA PRO A 219 -25.13 -23.91 -8.49
C PRO A 219 -26.46 -23.36 -8.99
N ASP A 220 -26.46 -22.17 -9.58
CA ASP A 220 -27.65 -21.53 -10.14
C ASP A 220 -27.79 -21.89 -11.62
N VAL A 221 -28.58 -22.92 -11.91
CA VAL A 221 -28.79 -23.45 -13.27
C VAL A 221 -29.43 -22.44 -14.23
N ASN A 222 -30.03 -21.37 -13.71
CA ASN A 222 -30.66 -20.32 -14.52
C ASN A 222 -29.68 -19.23 -14.95
N LYS A 223 -28.42 -19.30 -14.53
CA LYS A 223 -27.39 -18.31 -14.88
C LYS A 223 -26.27 -18.94 -15.69
N ASN A 224 -25.96 -18.28 -16.79
CA ASN A 224 -24.85 -18.70 -17.64
C ASN A 224 -23.50 -18.54 -16.90
N PRO A 225 -22.53 -19.45 -17.16
CA PRO A 225 -21.16 -19.27 -16.70
C PRO A 225 -20.56 -17.95 -17.18
N ILE A 226 -19.69 -17.38 -16.36
CA ILE A 226 -18.98 -16.12 -16.65
C ILE A 226 -17.52 -16.48 -16.96
N ASN A 227 -17.12 -16.33 -18.22
CA ASN A 227 -15.74 -16.59 -18.64
C ASN A 227 -14.77 -15.65 -17.93
N ILE A 228 -13.65 -16.20 -17.47
CA ILE A 228 -12.57 -15.48 -16.80
C ILE A 228 -11.22 -15.86 -17.39
N ASN A 229 -10.27 -14.94 -17.31
CA ASN A 229 -8.91 -15.15 -17.82
C ASN A 229 -7.91 -15.39 -16.68
N LYS A 230 -6.68 -15.77 -17.05
CA LYS A 230 -5.59 -15.99 -16.10
C LYS A 230 -5.24 -14.75 -15.25
N ALA A 231 -5.50 -13.53 -15.73
CA ALA A 231 -5.23 -12.31 -14.96
C ALA A 231 -6.18 -12.17 -13.76
N ILE A 232 -7.46 -12.49 -13.93
CA ILE A 232 -8.45 -12.53 -12.84
C ILE A 232 -8.03 -13.55 -11.77
N LEU A 233 -7.61 -14.75 -12.19
CA LEU A 233 -7.14 -15.81 -11.27
C LEU A 233 -5.86 -15.39 -10.52
N LYS A 234 -4.90 -14.77 -11.21
CA LYS A 234 -3.69 -14.21 -10.56
C LYS A 234 -4.04 -13.13 -9.53
N ASN A 235 -5.00 -12.25 -9.82
CA ASN A 235 -5.45 -11.25 -8.86
C ASN A 235 -6.17 -11.88 -7.66
N TYR A 236 -6.90 -12.98 -7.86
CA TYR A 236 -7.48 -13.73 -6.75
C TYR A 236 -6.41 -14.32 -5.82
N LEU A 237 -5.37 -14.96 -6.38
CA LEU A 237 -4.26 -15.49 -5.58
C LEU A 237 -3.56 -14.39 -4.76
N LYS A 238 -3.27 -13.23 -5.38
CA LYS A 238 -2.76 -12.06 -4.66
C LYS A 238 -3.67 -11.61 -3.53
N ASN A 239 -4.99 -11.68 -3.73
CA ASN A 239 -5.95 -11.34 -2.68
C ASN A 239 -5.83 -12.29 -1.49
N ILE A 240 -5.73 -13.59 -1.75
CA ILE A 240 -5.52 -14.61 -0.72
C ILE A 240 -4.20 -14.38 0.04
N ASP A 241 -3.12 -14.06 -0.66
CA ASP A 241 -1.83 -13.73 -0.04
C ASP A 241 -1.97 -12.56 0.94
N LEU A 242 -2.73 -11.52 0.58
CA LEU A 242 -3.00 -10.39 1.49
C LEU A 242 -3.83 -10.76 2.72
N TYR A 243 -4.59 -11.87 2.70
CA TYR A 243 -5.27 -12.38 3.90
C TYR A 243 -4.32 -13.14 4.83
N ASN A 244 -3.21 -13.65 4.28
CA ASN A 244 -2.17 -14.39 5.01
C ASN A 244 -1.02 -13.49 5.52
N GLN A 245 -1.01 -12.21 5.17
CA GLN A 245 -0.03 -11.24 5.66
C GLN A 245 -0.46 -10.66 7.02
N ASP A 246 0.36 -10.86 8.03
CA ASP A 246 0.24 -10.34 9.41
C ASP A 246 0.24 -8.80 9.52
N THR A 247 0.93 -8.12 8.60
CA THR A 247 0.91 -6.64 8.50
C THR A 247 -0.39 -6.09 7.94
N VAL A 248 -1.20 -6.93 7.28
CA VAL A 248 -2.44 -6.55 6.62
C VAL A 248 -3.67 -7.08 7.37
N ASN A 249 -3.56 -8.27 7.97
CA ASN A 249 -4.58 -8.89 8.79
C ASN A 249 -4.20 -8.78 10.28
N LEU A 250 -4.53 -7.65 10.92
CA LEU A 250 -4.08 -7.33 12.28
C LEU A 250 -4.50 -8.36 13.33
N LEU A 251 -5.67 -8.97 13.15
CA LEU A 251 -6.15 -10.02 14.07
C LEU A 251 -5.29 -11.31 13.92
N PHE A 252 -4.55 -11.47 12.81
CA PHE A 252 -3.74 -12.68 12.55
C PHE A 252 -2.49 -12.60 13.41
N LYS A 253 -1.97 -11.37 13.54
CA LYS A 253 -0.88 -10.99 14.43
C LYS A 253 -1.24 -11.17 15.91
N SER A 254 -2.51 -11.04 16.32
CA SER A 254 -2.91 -11.29 17.72
C SER A 254 -3.03 -12.79 18.06
N GLY A 255 -2.92 -13.69 17.07
CA GLY A 255 -3.13 -15.13 17.26
C GLY A 255 -4.60 -15.50 17.48
N GLU A 256 -5.52 -14.54 17.42
CA GLU A 256 -6.95 -14.74 17.64
C GLU A 256 -7.65 -15.35 16.42
N HIS A 257 -6.99 -15.36 15.25
CA HIS A 257 -7.44 -16.12 14.09
C HIS A 257 -6.29 -16.51 13.16
N HIS A 258 -6.58 -17.45 12.25
CA HIS A 258 -5.61 -18.03 11.33
C HIS A 258 -5.91 -17.72 9.84
N GLY A 259 -6.66 -16.65 9.54
CA GLY A 259 -7.10 -16.31 8.19
C GLY A 259 -7.98 -17.42 7.60
N TYR A 260 -7.75 -17.78 6.33
CA TYR A 260 -8.38 -18.93 5.68
C TYR A 260 -7.37 -20.06 5.50
N PRO A 261 -7.29 -21.06 6.41
CA PRO A 261 -6.29 -22.13 6.34
C PRO A 261 -6.36 -22.94 5.04
N ASN A 262 -7.59 -23.17 4.55
CA ASN A 262 -7.88 -24.08 3.44
C ASN A 262 -7.48 -23.55 2.06
N ILE A 263 -7.07 -22.28 1.95
CA ILE A 263 -6.76 -21.65 0.66
C ILE A 263 -5.35 -21.04 0.62
N ARG A 264 -4.44 -21.46 1.49
CA ARG A 264 -3.05 -20.97 1.50
C ARG A 264 -2.22 -21.58 0.38
N ASN A 265 -1.29 -20.80 -0.17
CA ASN A 265 -0.28 -21.25 -1.16
C ASN A 265 -0.86 -21.90 -2.44
N LEU A 266 -2.09 -21.54 -2.80
CA LEU A 266 -2.75 -22.06 -4.00
C LEU A 266 -2.06 -21.56 -5.28
N LYS A 267 -2.03 -22.43 -6.30
CA LYS A 267 -1.69 -22.09 -7.68
C LYS A 267 -2.96 -22.09 -8.51
N ILE A 268 -2.89 -21.54 -9.73
CA ILE A 268 -4.05 -21.46 -10.64
C ILE A 268 -4.72 -22.83 -10.84
N LYS A 269 -3.93 -23.89 -11.01
CA LYS A 269 -4.44 -25.26 -11.19
C LYS A 269 -5.28 -25.76 -10.00
N ASP A 270 -5.01 -25.26 -8.80
CA ASP A 270 -5.69 -25.65 -7.56
C ASP A 270 -7.03 -24.91 -7.39
N LEU A 271 -7.34 -23.95 -8.27
CA LEU A 271 -8.58 -23.17 -8.21
C LEU A 271 -9.79 -23.87 -8.85
N ASN A 272 -9.60 -25.02 -9.50
CA ASN A 272 -10.73 -25.76 -10.04
C ASN A 272 -11.64 -26.24 -8.92
N LYS A 273 -12.95 -25.98 -9.04
CA LYS A 273 -14.01 -26.19 -8.03
C LYS A 273 -13.94 -25.26 -6.81
N ALA A 274 -13.01 -24.31 -6.75
CA ALA A 274 -12.93 -23.36 -5.64
C ALA A 274 -14.21 -22.52 -5.52
N LEU A 275 -14.69 -22.37 -4.30
CA LEU A 275 -15.85 -21.52 -3.99
C LEU A 275 -15.38 -20.08 -3.75
N VAL A 276 -15.99 -19.14 -4.45
CA VAL A 276 -15.58 -17.73 -4.45
C VAL A 276 -16.77 -16.80 -4.39
N TYR A 277 -16.56 -15.61 -3.84
CA TYR A 277 -17.43 -14.48 -4.09
C TYR A 277 -16.85 -13.63 -5.21
N TYR A 278 -17.71 -13.13 -6.10
CA TYR A 278 -17.31 -12.27 -7.21
C TYR A 278 -18.11 -10.97 -7.26
N LEU A 279 -17.45 -9.89 -7.66
CA LEU A 279 -18.04 -8.60 -8.01
C LEU A 279 -17.64 -8.24 -9.44
N LYS A 280 -18.58 -7.73 -10.22
CA LYS A 280 -18.34 -7.32 -11.61
C LYS A 280 -18.59 -5.81 -11.75
N TYR A 281 -17.58 -5.08 -12.21
CA TYR A 281 -17.66 -3.67 -12.56
C TYR A 281 -17.05 -3.47 -13.95
N ASN A 282 -17.86 -3.07 -14.93
CA ASN A 282 -17.47 -3.03 -16.35
C ASN A 282 -16.86 -4.39 -16.80
N ASN A 283 -15.61 -4.36 -17.27
CA ASN A 283 -14.85 -5.51 -17.73
C ASN A 283 -14.02 -6.17 -16.62
N HIS A 284 -14.04 -5.63 -15.39
CA HIS A 284 -13.29 -6.16 -14.27
C HIS A 284 -14.17 -7.09 -13.42
N ILE A 285 -13.62 -8.25 -13.07
CA ILE A 285 -14.22 -9.22 -12.16
C ILE A 285 -13.25 -9.43 -11.00
N TYR A 286 -13.69 -9.08 -9.80
CA TYR A 286 -12.93 -9.23 -8.57
C TYR A 286 -13.38 -10.47 -7.83
N LEU A 287 -12.44 -11.33 -7.46
CA LEU A 287 -12.70 -12.55 -6.69
C LEU A 287 -12.20 -12.40 -5.26
N GLY A 288 -12.95 -12.94 -4.31
CA GLY A 288 -12.58 -12.95 -2.90
C GLY A 288 -13.12 -14.19 -2.18
N PRO A 289 -12.44 -14.62 -1.09
CA PRO A 289 -12.90 -15.74 -0.27
C PRO A 289 -14.05 -15.35 0.68
N ALA A 290 -14.34 -14.05 0.82
CA ALA A 290 -15.30 -13.51 1.77
C ALA A 290 -16.49 -12.83 1.06
N HIS A 291 -17.68 -12.95 1.67
CA HIS A 291 -18.90 -12.32 1.16
C HIS A 291 -18.78 -10.79 1.10
N ILE A 292 -18.14 -10.17 2.10
CA ILE A 292 -17.72 -8.77 2.09
C ILE A 292 -16.24 -8.78 2.41
N GLY A 293 -15.42 -8.53 1.41
CA GLY A 293 -13.99 -8.82 1.49
C GLY A 293 -13.11 -7.68 1.00
N ARG A 294 -12.10 -8.06 0.24
CA ARG A 294 -11.11 -7.18 -0.36
C ARG A 294 -11.09 -7.39 -1.86
N GLU A 295 -10.85 -6.32 -2.59
CA GLU A 295 -10.58 -6.32 -4.02
C GLU A 295 -9.09 -5.98 -4.24
N VAL A 296 -8.41 -6.76 -5.08
CA VAL A 296 -7.08 -6.45 -5.59
C VAL A 296 -7.22 -5.91 -7.00
N PHE A 297 -6.67 -4.72 -7.23
CA PHE A 297 -6.84 -3.99 -8.47
C PHE A 297 -5.99 -4.58 -9.61
N PHE A 298 -6.49 -4.45 -10.84
CA PHE A 298 -5.81 -4.85 -12.08
C PHE A 298 -4.72 -3.84 -12.45
N ASN A 299 -5.00 -2.55 -12.28
CA ASN A 299 -4.02 -1.50 -12.46
C ASN A 299 -3.12 -1.37 -11.23
N ASN A 300 -1.81 -1.30 -11.48
CA ASN A 300 -0.85 -0.76 -10.52
C ASN A 300 -0.54 0.70 -10.87
N LEU A 301 0.32 1.34 -10.08
CA LEU A 301 0.72 2.73 -10.34
C LEU A 301 1.38 2.88 -11.71
N LYS A 302 2.23 1.93 -12.13
CA LYS A 302 2.90 1.94 -13.45
C LYS A 302 1.91 1.99 -14.60
N ASN A 303 0.81 1.23 -14.55
CA ASN A 303 -0.25 1.25 -15.58
C ASN A 303 -0.94 2.61 -15.67
N ILE A 304 -1.07 3.32 -14.55
CA ILE A 304 -1.74 4.62 -14.51
C ILE A 304 -0.80 5.70 -15.06
N ILE A 305 0.45 5.72 -14.61
CA ILE A 305 1.42 6.75 -15.00
C ILE A 305 1.93 6.58 -16.43
N SER A 306 1.88 5.37 -16.99
CA SER A 306 2.28 5.11 -18.38
C SER A 306 1.38 5.79 -19.40
N LYS A 307 0.10 6.06 -19.06
CA LYS A 307 -0.83 6.79 -19.93
C LYS A 307 -0.35 8.19 -20.29
N LYS A 308 0.36 8.84 -19.37
CA LYS A 308 0.96 10.18 -19.53
C LYS A 308 2.50 10.13 -19.62
N ASP A 309 3.06 8.95 -19.89
CA ASP A 309 4.50 8.72 -20.10
C ASP A 309 5.42 9.07 -18.92
N TYR A 310 4.91 9.01 -17.68
CA TYR A 310 5.70 9.31 -16.47
C TYR A 310 6.54 8.13 -15.98
N THR A 311 6.55 7.00 -16.69
CA THR A 311 7.41 5.86 -16.36
C THR A 311 8.89 6.28 -16.36
N PRO A 312 9.75 5.67 -15.51
CA PRO A 312 11.18 5.94 -15.52
C PRO A 312 11.78 5.88 -16.93
N CYS A 313 12.75 6.74 -17.22
CA CYS A 313 13.46 6.72 -18.50
C CYS A 313 14.19 5.38 -18.66
N ASN A 314 14.20 4.86 -19.87
CA ASN A 314 14.83 3.58 -20.24
C ASN A 314 15.66 3.64 -21.53
N SER A 315 15.81 4.84 -22.13
CA SER A 315 16.54 5.02 -23.38
C SER A 315 17.34 6.32 -23.39
N LEU A 316 18.57 6.30 -23.93
CA LEU A 316 19.44 7.47 -24.10
C LEU A 316 18.93 8.47 -25.15
N ASP A 317 18.03 8.03 -26.04
CA ASP A 317 17.39 8.87 -27.06
C ASP A 317 16.17 9.64 -26.55
N ARG A 318 15.75 9.38 -25.30
CA ARG A 318 14.49 9.92 -24.78
C ARG A 318 14.50 10.08 -23.27
N LEU A 319 15.20 11.12 -22.83
CA LEU A 319 15.43 11.44 -21.42
C LEU A 319 14.56 12.60 -20.96
N CYS A 320 14.05 12.51 -19.74
CA CYS A 320 13.63 13.69 -19.00
C CYS A 320 14.82 14.46 -18.43
N THR A 321 14.62 15.74 -18.10
CA THR A 321 15.66 16.63 -17.57
C THR A 321 16.33 16.05 -16.33
N ALA A 322 15.56 15.45 -15.41
CA ALA A 322 16.13 14.85 -14.20
C ALA A 322 17.00 13.64 -14.50
N CYS A 323 16.59 12.75 -15.42
CA CYS A 323 17.40 11.58 -15.79
C CYS A 323 18.66 11.98 -16.56
N LYS A 324 18.60 13.03 -17.39
CA LYS A 324 19.79 13.60 -18.07
C LYS A 324 20.84 14.08 -17.07
N LEU A 325 20.39 14.69 -15.96
CA LEU A 325 21.27 15.27 -14.94
C LEU A 325 21.71 14.27 -13.85
N PHE A 326 20.75 13.60 -13.21
CA PHE A 326 20.97 12.69 -12.09
C PHE A 326 21.27 11.25 -12.51
N GLY A 327 21.13 10.93 -13.80
CA GLY A 327 21.28 9.58 -14.32
C GLY A 327 20.08 8.67 -14.03
N PHE A 328 20.10 7.51 -14.68
CA PHE A 328 19.12 6.43 -14.52
C PHE A 328 19.77 5.07 -14.81
N ILE A 329 19.13 4.02 -14.31
CA ILE A 329 19.49 2.63 -14.59
C ILE A 329 18.24 1.96 -15.13
N SER A 330 18.37 1.28 -16.26
CA SER A 330 17.33 0.41 -16.82
C SER A 330 17.94 -0.90 -17.31
N GLY A 331 17.11 -1.81 -17.84
CA GLY A 331 17.60 -3.08 -18.39
C GLY A 331 18.24 -2.97 -19.78
N GLU A 332 18.01 -1.87 -20.49
CA GLU A 332 18.49 -1.65 -21.87
C GLU A 332 19.62 -0.62 -21.86
N ASP A 333 19.29 0.62 -21.47
CA ASP A 333 20.25 1.72 -21.38
C ASP A 333 20.51 2.14 -19.93
N GLN A 334 21.67 2.78 -19.72
CA GLN A 334 22.05 3.36 -18.44
C GLN A 334 22.81 4.67 -18.66
N LEU A 335 22.61 5.62 -17.74
CA LEU A 335 23.30 6.90 -17.75
C LEU A 335 23.80 7.23 -16.36
N ALA A 336 25.11 7.42 -16.23
CA ALA A 336 25.73 7.89 -15.00
C ALA A 336 25.28 9.31 -14.65
N SER A 337 25.19 9.60 -13.35
CA SER A 337 24.87 10.93 -12.85
C SER A 337 25.95 11.93 -13.26
N ARG A 338 25.56 13.08 -13.82
CA ARG A 338 26.46 14.21 -14.12
C ARG A 338 26.71 15.09 -12.91
N ILE A 339 26.07 14.80 -11.78
CA ILE A 339 26.30 15.44 -10.48
C ILE A 339 26.58 14.41 -9.39
N ARG A 340 27.53 14.72 -8.50
CA ARG A 340 27.92 13.87 -7.37
C ARG A 340 28.02 14.72 -6.11
N PHE A 341 27.37 14.28 -5.05
CA PHE A 341 27.36 14.94 -3.75
C PHE A 341 28.36 14.22 -2.85
N THR A 342 29.26 14.96 -2.22
CA THR A 342 29.99 14.42 -1.08
C THR A 342 29.09 14.37 0.14
N ASP A 343 29.49 13.61 1.14
CA ASP A 343 28.90 13.70 2.45
C ASP A 343 29.16 15.07 3.05
N ALA A 344 28.21 15.55 3.86
CA ALA A 344 28.33 16.79 4.59
C ALA A 344 28.78 16.55 6.03
N PHE A 345 29.80 17.29 6.43
CA PHE A 345 30.41 17.22 7.76
C PHE A 345 30.18 18.53 8.51
N PRO A 346 30.02 18.50 9.83
CA PRO A 346 29.92 19.71 10.63
C PRO A 346 31.22 20.52 10.51
N ASP A 347 31.12 21.84 10.59
CA ASP A 347 32.27 22.76 10.58
C ASP A 347 33.07 22.75 11.90
N LYS A 348 32.61 21.99 12.89
CA LYS A 348 33.24 21.77 14.20
C LYS A 348 33.05 20.33 14.68
N GLU A 349 33.86 19.91 15.65
CA GLU A 349 33.60 18.70 16.43
C GLU A 349 32.36 18.94 17.31
N LEU A 350 31.43 17.98 17.32
CA LEU A 350 30.16 18.10 18.05
C LEU A 350 30.31 17.59 19.49
N SER A 351 29.63 18.25 20.41
CA SER A 351 29.47 17.82 21.80
C SER A 351 28.05 17.34 22.10
N GLU A 352 27.80 16.85 23.31
CA GLU A 352 26.46 16.47 23.77
C GLU A 352 25.47 17.64 23.70
N ASP A 353 25.95 18.88 23.92
CA ASP A 353 25.14 20.09 23.87
C ASP A 353 24.62 20.41 22.46
N ASP A 354 25.20 19.82 21.40
CA ASP A 354 24.72 19.98 20.02
C ASP A 354 23.54 19.06 19.69
N TYR A 355 23.16 18.15 20.58
CA TYR A 355 22.05 17.20 20.39
C TYR A 355 20.88 17.49 21.34
N PHE A 356 19.69 17.07 20.95
CA PHE A 356 18.57 16.93 21.89
C PHE A 356 18.72 15.67 22.72
N GLU A 357 18.06 15.62 23.87
CA GLU A 357 17.86 14.35 24.57
C GLU A 357 17.07 13.37 23.69
N PRO A 358 17.36 12.07 23.77
CA PRO A 358 16.69 11.09 22.95
C PRO A 358 15.24 10.87 23.43
N GLY A 359 14.32 10.71 22.49
CA GLY A 359 12.88 10.63 22.80
C GLY A 359 12.08 9.81 21.80
N TYR A 360 10.85 9.44 22.20
CA TYR A 360 9.89 8.73 21.34
C TYR A 360 9.29 9.70 20.35
N LEU A 361 9.56 9.53 19.05
CA LEU A 361 8.97 10.37 18.03
C LEU A 361 7.48 10.06 17.84
N ALA A 362 6.65 11.10 17.75
CA ALA A 362 5.25 10.98 17.37
C ALA A 362 5.12 10.30 16.00
N GLU A 363 4.23 9.30 15.89
CA GLU A 363 4.02 8.60 14.63
C GLU A 363 3.23 9.47 13.65
N LEU A 364 3.83 9.77 12.48
CA LEU A 364 3.07 10.19 11.32
C LEU A 364 2.45 8.95 10.66
N SER A 365 1.12 8.96 10.50
CA SER A 365 0.40 7.83 9.90
C SER A 365 1.00 7.41 8.56
N SER A 366 1.16 6.09 8.37
CA SER A 366 1.66 5.52 7.11
C SER A 366 0.69 5.77 5.94
N PRO A 367 1.19 5.98 4.71
CA PRO A 367 0.35 6.09 3.52
C PRO A 367 -0.61 4.91 3.39
N LYS A 368 -1.91 5.19 3.34
CA LYS A 368 -2.96 4.20 3.13
C LYS A 368 -3.38 4.18 1.67
N LEU A 369 -2.63 3.48 0.81
CA LEU A 369 -2.91 3.40 -0.64
C LEU A 369 -4.32 2.84 -0.95
N SER A 370 -4.94 2.11 0.00
CA SER A 370 -6.33 1.65 -0.11
C SER A 370 -7.36 2.78 -0.03
N ALA A 371 -6.99 3.95 0.49
CA ALA A 371 -7.80 5.17 0.50
C ALA A 371 -7.52 5.94 -0.79
N SER A 372 -7.91 5.36 -1.92
CA SER A 372 -7.64 5.87 -3.26
C SER A 372 -8.09 7.31 -3.47
N GLU A 373 -9.12 7.75 -2.76
CA GLU A 373 -9.70 9.09 -2.80
C GLU A 373 -8.69 10.20 -2.44
N PHE A 374 -7.69 9.87 -1.61
CA PHE A 374 -6.58 10.77 -1.26
C PHE A 374 -5.50 10.86 -2.34
N TYR A 375 -5.30 9.81 -3.14
CA TYR A 375 -4.17 9.70 -4.07
C TYR A 375 -4.56 9.86 -5.53
N ILE A 376 -5.84 9.64 -5.86
CA ILE A 376 -6.41 9.70 -7.21
C ILE A 376 -7.31 10.92 -7.33
N LYS A 377 -7.21 11.65 -8.44
CA LYS A 377 -8.12 12.75 -8.76
C LYS A 377 -9.54 12.21 -8.87
N ARG A 378 -10.52 12.92 -8.32
CA ARG A 378 -11.93 12.52 -8.41
C ARG A 378 -12.36 12.55 -9.88
N PRO A 379 -12.73 11.41 -10.48
CA PRO A 379 -13.05 11.36 -11.89
C PRO A 379 -14.47 11.89 -12.15
N LYS A 380 -14.68 12.35 -13.38
CA LYS A 380 -15.99 12.79 -13.89
C LYS A 380 -16.38 11.95 -15.09
N ASN A 381 -17.68 11.71 -15.26
CA ASN A 381 -18.19 11.07 -16.46
C ASN A 381 -18.25 12.06 -17.65
N LYS A 382 -18.67 11.56 -18.82
CA LYS A 382 -18.85 12.38 -20.04
C LYS A 382 -19.85 13.53 -19.89
N GLU A 383 -20.76 13.44 -18.92
CA GLU A 383 -21.76 14.46 -18.57
C GLU A 383 -21.23 15.42 -17.48
N ASN A 384 -19.92 15.40 -17.18
CA ASN A 384 -19.25 16.21 -16.17
C ASN A 384 -19.76 15.97 -14.72
N GLN A 385 -20.37 14.82 -14.46
CA GLN A 385 -20.82 14.43 -13.13
C GLN A 385 -19.71 13.73 -12.37
N GLU A 386 -19.52 14.12 -11.11
CA GLU A 386 -18.47 13.57 -10.24
C GLU A 386 -18.83 12.17 -9.75
N ALA A 387 -17.83 11.29 -9.64
CA ALA A 387 -18.00 9.96 -9.06
C ALA A 387 -18.27 10.03 -7.55
N ASP A 388 -19.15 9.18 -7.03
CA ASP A 388 -19.35 9.02 -5.58
C ASP A 388 -18.34 8.02 -4.99
N ILE A 389 -17.78 7.14 -5.83
CA ILE A 389 -16.76 6.16 -5.47
C ILE A 389 -15.78 5.97 -6.63
N TRP A 390 -14.49 5.92 -6.34
CA TRP A 390 -13.46 5.64 -7.34
C TRP A 390 -12.24 4.97 -6.72
N ASN A 391 -11.52 4.21 -7.55
CA ASN A 391 -10.26 3.57 -7.21
C ASN A 391 -9.35 3.50 -8.45
N TYR A 392 -8.33 2.65 -8.41
CA TYR A 392 -7.34 2.52 -9.46
C TYR A 392 -7.87 1.86 -10.75
N ASP A 393 -9.02 1.18 -10.70
CA ASP A 393 -9.60 0.43 -11.81
C ASP A 393 -10.94 0.98 -12.31
N TYR A 394 -11.78 1.47 -11.41
CA TYR A 394 -13.14 1.90 -11.74
C TYR A 394 -13.56 3.12 -10.93
N ALA A 395 -14.56 3.82 -11.46
CA ALA A 395 -15.31 4.85 -10.75
C ALA A 395 -16.79 4.70 -11.04
N GLY A 396 -17.64 5.30 -10.21
CA GLY A 396 -19.07 5.25 -10.42
C GLY A 396 -19.87 6.09 -9.44
N ARG A 397 -21.19 6.04 -9.60
CA ARG A 397 -22.14 6.74 -8.74
C ARG A 397 -23.07 5.75 -8.04
N TRP A 398 -23.51 6.10 -6.84
CA TRP A 398 -24.48 5.31 -6.11
C TRP A 398 -25.88 5.57 -6.66
N LYS A 399 -26.60 4.50 -7.02
CA LYS A 399 -28.00 4.56 -7.42
C LYS A 399 -28.81 3.57 -6.61
N LYS A 400 -29.93 4.02 -6.07
CA LYS A 400 -30.91 3.15 -5.41
C LYS A 400 -31.68 2.38 -6.48
N ILE A 401 -31.62 1.05 -6.44
CA ILE A 401 -32.35 0.15 -7.35
C ILE A 401 -33.15 -0.82 -6.47
N GLY A 402 -34.46 -0.59 -6.39
CA GLY A 402 -35.32 -1.28 -5.43
C GLY A 402 -34.96 -0.91 -4.00
N ARG A 403 -34.63 -1.91 -3.17
CA ARG A 403 -34.23 -1.71 -1.76
C ARG A 403 -32.72 -1.54 -1.57
N ASP A 404 -31.92 -1.78 -2.62
CA ASP A 404 -30.47 -1.82 -2.53
C ASP A 404 -29.80 -0.61 -3.19
N TRP A 405 -28.66 -0.20 -2.64
CA TRP A 405 -27.76 0.74 -3.28
C TRP A 405 -26.77 -0.01 -4.16
N LYS A 406 -26.66 0.38 -5.43
CA LYS A 406 -25.73 -0.22 -6.39
C LYS A 406 -24.84 0.85 -6.99
N ILE A 407 -23.61 0.47 -7.29
CA ILE A 407 -22.67 1.32 -8.02
C ILE A 407 -23.02 1.21 -9.50
N ILE A 408 -23.25 2.35 -10.15
CA ILE A 408 -23.33 2.48 -11.59
C ILE A 408 -21.94 2.94 -12.06
N PRO A 409 -21.14 2.03 -12.64
CA PRO A 409 -19.78 2.36 -13.04
C PRO A 409 -19.75 3.30 -14.25
N PHE A 410 -18.76 4.17 -14.30
CA PHE A 410 -18.43 4.97 -15.47
C PHE A 410 -17.73 4.09 -16.49
N GLN A 411 -18.02 4.29 -17.79
CA GLN A 411 -17.43 3.48 -18.87
C GLN A 411 -15.92 3.69 -19.01
N ASP A 412 -15.47 4.94 -18.87
CA ASP A 412 -14.05 5.30 -18.85
C ASP A 412 -13.80 6.30 -17.72
N PRO A 413 -13.30 5.85 -16.56
CA PRO A 413 -13.11 6.72 -15.42
C PRO A 413 -11.92 7.68 -15.55
N ASN A 414 -11.09 7.60 -16.61
CA ASN A 414 -9.83 8.34 -16.75
C ASN A 414 -9.05 8.46 -15.43
N THR A 415 -8.64 7.33 -14.86
CA THR A 415 -7.93 7.29 -13.58
C THR A 415 -6.59 8.05 -13.66
N GLU A 416 -6.43 9.07 -12.83
CA GLU A 416 -5.21 9.88 -12.71
C GLU A 416 -4.76 10.02 -11.26
N ILE A 417 -3.45 9.87 -11.01
CA ILE A 417 -2.88 10.21 -9.70
C ILE A 417 -2.89 11.74 -9.50
N ARG A 418 -2.99 12.17 -8.24
CA ARG A 418 -3.01 13.60 -7.90
C ARG A 418 -1.72 14.33 -8.24
N GLY A 419 -0.57 13.65 -8.17
CA GLY A 419 0.71 14.31 -8.35
C GLY A 419 1.86 13.71 -7.56
N ARG A 420 2.95 14.48 -7.46
CA ARG A 420 4.08 14.20 -6.57
C ARG A 420 3.77 14.68 -5.17
N LYS A 421 3.93 13.81 -4.18
CA LYS A 421 3.70 14.15 -2.78
C LYS A 421 4.89 14.94 -2.22
N PHE A 422 4.66 16.18 -1.80
CA PHE A 422 5.66 17.06 -1.18
C PHE A 422 5.16 17.53 0.18
N TYR A 423 6.04 17.45 1.18
CA TYR A 423 5.70 17.86 2.54
C TYR A 423 5.94 19.35 2.73
N TRP A 424 5.09 20.01 3.51
CA TRP A 424 5.30 21.40 3.89
C TRP A 424 6.50 21.49 4.84
N HIS A 425 7.26 22.57 4.73
CA HIS A 425 8.24 22.89 5.77
C HIS A 425 7.49 23.42 6.98
N HIS A 426 7.65 22.74 8.11
CA HIS A 426 7.10 23.17 9.39
C HIS A 426 8.20 23.91 10.18
N LYS A 427 7.83 25.02 10.81
CA LYS A 427 8.71 25.71 11.76
C LYS A 427 8.69 24.93 13.07
N ILE A 428 9.58 23.96 13.19
CA ILE A 428 9.73 23.11 14.38
C ILE A 428 11.01 23.54 15.07
N THR A 429 10.92 23.96 16.33
CA THR A 429 12.08 24.32 17.17
C THR A 429 12.55 23.15 18.03
N GLU A 430 11.65 22.23 18.36
CA GLU A 430 11.91 21.05 19.20
C GLU A 430 11.32 19.77 18.58
N PRO A 431 11.99 18.60 18.75
CA PRO A 431 11.46 17.33 18.31
C PRO A 431 10.05 17.06 18.87
N GLN A 432 9.15 16.58 18.03
CA GLN A 432 7.77 16.25 18.42
C GLN A 432 7.74 14.91 19.15
N TYR A 433 8.14 14.91 20.41
CA TYR A 433 8.14 13.72 21.25
C TYR A 433 6.78 13.43 21.86
N ILE A 434 6.55 12.15 22.12
CA ILE A 434 5.45 11.65 22.96
C ILE A 434 6.04 11.04 24.22
N THR A 435 5.21 10.97 25.26
CA THR A 435 5.54 10.28 26.50
C THR A 435 5.49 8.76 26.32
N GLU A 436 6.20 8.02 27.17
CA GLU A 436 6.31 6.56 27.06
C GLU A 436 4.96 5.86 27.23
N ASP A 437 4.06 6.41 28.06
CA ASP A 437 2.70 5.89 28.26
C ASP A 437 1.80 6.00 27.01
N LEU A 438 2.13 6.91 26.10
CA LEU A 438 1.45 7.08 24.81
C LEU A 438 2.15 6.33 23.66
N ALA A 439 3.35 5.80 23.90
CA ALA A 439 4.15 5.19 22.87
C ALA A 439 3.72 3.73 22.62
N SER A 440 3.98 3.26 21.40
CA SER A 440 3.70 1.90 20.95
C SER A 440 4.92 1.29 20.26
N ASN A 441 4.88 -0.01 19.98
CA ASN A 441 5.94 -0.67 19.21
C ASN A 441 6.10 -0.20 17.75
N ARG A 442 5.29 0.76 17.30
CA ARG A 442 5.43 1.44 15.98
C ARG A 442 6.23 2.72 16.06
N ASN A 443 6.39 3.28 17.25
CA ASN A 443 7.18 4.49 17.45
C ASN A 443 8.68 4.17 17.32
N VAL A 444 9.45 5.21 17.04
CA VAL A 444 10.90 5.15 16.94
C VAL A 444 11.49 6.07 17.98
N TYR A 445 12.54 5.60 18.66
CA TYR A 445 13.26 6.38 19.67
C TYR A 445 14.56 6.92 19.07
N ILE A 446 14.74 8.23 19.03
CA ILE A 446 15.84 8.87 18.27
C ILE A 446 16.50 9.98 19.07
N ARG A 447 17.72 10.33 18.67
CA ARG A 447 18.45 11.52 19.14
C ARG A 447 18.71 12.49 17.97
N PRO A 448 17.86 13.53 17.79
CA PRO A 448 18.05 14.55 16.76
C PRO A 448 19.21 15.49 17.08
N LEU A 449 19.83 16.01 16.02
CA LEU A 449 20.79 17.11 16.12
C LEU A 449 20.04 18.45 16.22
N LYS A 450 20.59 19.39 17.00
CA LYS A 450 20.05 20.75 17.08
C LYS A 450 20.20 21.50 15.77
N GLN A 451 19.33 22.49 15.62
CA GLN A 451 19.35 23.48 14.54
C GLN A 451 20.63 24.34 14.62
N GLN A 452 20.92 25.07 13.53
CA GLN A 452 22.04 26.01 13.40
C GLN A 452 23.45 25.40 13.41
N ILE A 453 23.58 24.06 13.32
CA ILE A 453 24.87 23.41 13.09
C ILE A 453 25.22 23.49 11.60
N LYS A 454 26.34 24.12 11.27
CA LYS A 454 26.78 24.30 9.89
C LYS A 454 27.42 23.03 9.35
N PHE A 455 27.01 22.62 8.15
CA PHE A 455 27.58 21.49 7.41
C PHE A 455 28.25 21.94 6.13
N LEU A 456 29.44 21.40 5.85
CA LEU A 456 30.24 21.68 4.66
C LEU A 456 30.30 20.45 3.75
N PHE A 457 30.11 20.65 2.45
CA PHE A 457 30.17 19.58 1.44
C PHE A 457 30.48 20.14 0.05
N LYS A 458 30.72 19.24 -0.91
CA LYS A 458 30.96 19.59 -2.31
C LYS A 458 29.95 18.91 -3.23
N ILE A 459 29.57 19.63 -4.28
CA ILE A 459 28.78 19.10 -5.39
C ILE A 459 29.66 19.14 -6.62
N PHE A 460 30.15 17.98 -7.06
CA PHE A 460 30.86 17.85 -8.33
C PHE A 460 29.86 17.78 -9.47
N PHE A 461 30.15 18.48 -10.55
CA PHE A 461 29.41 18.37 -11.80
C PHE A 461 30.36 18.08 -12.97
N SER A 462 29.87 17.33 -13.94
CA SER A 462 30.65 16.95 -15.12
C SER A 462 29.83 17.11 -16.38
N ASN A 463 30.39 17.79 -17.38
CA ASN A 463 29.80 17.99 -18.69
C ASN A 463 28.36 18.54 -18.62
N ILE A 464 28.12 19.61 -17.86
CA ILE A 464 26.81 20.29 -17.80
C ILE A 464 26.84 21.54 -18.69
N SER A 465 25.81 21.71 -19.52
CA SER A 465 25.64 22.82 -20.48
C SER A 465 24.44 23.69 -20.13
#